data_AF-A0A9Q3DJQ0-F1
#
_entry.id   AF-A0A9Q3DJQ0-F1
#
_cell.length_a   1.000
_cell.length_b   1.000
_cell.length_c   1.000
_cell.angle_alpha   90.00
_cell.angle_beta   90.00
_cell.angle_gamma   90.00
#
_symmetry.space_group_name_H-M   'P 1'
#
loop_
_entity.id
_entity.type
_entity.pdbx_description
1 polymer ?
#
loop_
_entity_poly.entity_id
_entity_poly.type
_entity_poly.pdbx_seq_one_letter_code
_entity_poly.pdbx_strand_id
1 'polypeptide(L)'
;MDNPCQQNDIKPDAMLVNEAGCPSQYQDGDIMSYSEKEVLRQLPEASSWPKFSGTGEYHHMELKDYIDGLFIYVTSIPDYWITDRLNKAFKGHASIWYTQMKEINGRRNWPWWTGQIIQRYSNGTWIWQKTMSFQNDKYSVEKDSYEWCLRQSKRLKAIDPQMNIQMRN
;
A
#
# COMPACT_ATOMS: atom_id res chain seq x y z
N MET A 1 70.61 -30.48 14.15
CA MET A 1 69.90 -31.65 14.68
C MET A 1 68.50 -31.14 14.98
N ASP A 2 67.43 -31.39 14.22
CA ASP A 2 67.17 -32.36 13.16
C ASP A 2 66.09 -31.79 12.22
N ASN A 3 66.10 -32.21 10.96
CA ASN A 3 64.95 -32.09 10.05
C ASN A 3 64.32 -33.49 9.99
N PRO A 4 62.98 -33.62 9.98
CA PRO A 4 62.37 -33.95 8.68
C PRO A 4 60.95 -33.39 8.45
N CYS A 5 60.63 -33.31 7.16
CA CYS A 5 59.34 -33.04 6.52
C CYS A 5 58.17 -33.90 7.07
N GLN A 6 56.92 -33.40 6.98
CA GLN A 6 55.81 -33.99 6.20
C GLN A 6 54.55 -33.07 6.15
N GLN A 7 53.84 -33.17 5.02
CA GLN A 7 52.70 -32.41 4.48
C GLN A 7 51.54 -31.98 5.40
N ASN A 8 50.89 -30.86 5.04
CA ASN A 8 49.51 -30.86 4.52
C ASN A 8 49.16 -29.56 3.76
N ASP A 9 48.72 -29.72 2.51
CA ASP A 9 48.20 -28.70 1.61
C ASP A 9 46.80 -28.20 2.03
N ILE A 10 46.60 -26.88 2.14
CA ILE A 10 45.35 -26.19 1.75
C ILE A 10 45.72 -24.81 1.18
N LYS A 11 45.46 -24.62 -0.12
CA LYS A 11 45.65 -23.34 -0.85
C LYS A 11 44.55 -22.33 -0.50
N PRO A 12 44.83 -21.01 -0.64
CA PRO A 12 43.88 -19.94 -0.35
C PRO A 12 42.78 -19.81 -1.42
N ASP A 13 41.57 -19.47 -0.96
CA ASP A 13 40.40 -19.11 -1.77
C ASP A 13 40.72 -17.97 -2.74
N ALA A 14 40.72 -18.28 -4.04
CA ALA A 14 40.88 -17.31 -5.10
C ALA A 14 39.51 -16.72 -5.47
N MET A 15 39.39 -15.40 -5.30
CA MET A 15 38.32 -14.59 -5.89
C MET A 15 38.36 -14.72 -7.43
N LEU A 16 37.27 -15.19 -8.04
CA LEU A 16 37.13 -15.17 -9.49
C LEU A 16 36.42 -13.89 -9.94
N VAL A 17 37.18 -13.06 -10.67
CA VAL A 17 36.78 -11.82 -11.35
C VAL A 17 36.59 -12.14 -12.83
N ASN A 18 35.58 -11.55 -13.48
CA ASN A 18 35.36 -11.65 -14.93
C ASN A 18 36.02 -10.47 -15.70
N GLU A 19 36.48 -10.76 -16.92
CA GLU A 19 37.49 -10.00 -17.69
C GLU A 19 37.04 -8.64 -18.28
N ALA A 20 35.97 -8.01 -17.78
CA ALA A 20 35.50 -6.71 -18.27
C ALA A 20 35.37 -5.62 -17.19
N GLY A 21 35.82 -5.85 -15.95
CA GLY A 21 36.02 -4.79 -14.95
C GLY A 21 34.83 -3.86 -14.65
N CYS A 22 33.60 -4.29 -14.94
CA CYS A 22 32.38 -3.50 -14.74
C CYS A 22 31.43 -4.28 -13.81
N PRO A 23 30.81 -3.66 -12.80
CA PRO A 23 29.78 -4.32 -11.99
C PRO A 23 28.65 -4.75 -12.90
N SER A 24 28.37 -6.06 -12.96
CA SER A 24 27.30 -6.62 -13.78
C SER A 24 25.98 -5.91 -13.49
N GLN A 25 25.55 -5.07 -14.42
CA GLN A 25 24.23 -4.48 -14.46
C GLN A 25 23.30 -5.45 -15.19
N TYR A 26 22.33 -5.98 -14.44
CA TYR A 26 21.08 -6.58 -14.89
C TYR A 26 21.16 -7.70 -15.95
N GLN A 27 20.95 -8.93 -15.50
CA GLN A 27 20.25 -9.96 -16.27
C GLN A 27 19.12 -10.50 -15.38
N ASP A 28 17.88 -10.15 -15.67
CA ASP A 28 16.88 -11.13 -16.11
C ASP A 28 15.52 -10.46 -16.33
N GLY A 29 14.98 -10.66 -17.53
CA GLY A 29 13.56 -10.50 -17.77
C GLY A 29 12.85 -11.69 -17.16
N ASP A 30 12.42 -11.56 -15.90
CA ASP A 30 11.78 -12.63 -15.14
C ASP A 30 10.59 -13.22 -15.89
N ILE A 31 10.72 -14.51 -16.25
CA ILE A 31 9.59 -15.35 -16.64
C ILE A 31 8.76 -15.55 -15.37
N MET A 32 7.78 -14.66 -15.17
CA MET A 32 6.78 -14.76 -14.11
C MET A 32 6.20 -16.17 -14.08
N SER A 33 6.21 -16.80 -12.91
CA SER A 33 5.84 -18.21 -12.78
C SER A 33 4.37 -18.43 -13.12
N TYR A 34 4.00 -19.65 -13.52
CA TYR A 34 2.60 -19.98 -13.87
C TYR A 34 1.64 -19.69 -12.71
N SER A 35 2.06 -19.90 -11.46
CA SER A 35 1.25 -19.59 -10.27
C SER A 35 1.12 -18.09 -10.03
N GLU A 36 2.16 -17.30 -10.28
CA GLU A 36 2.10 -15.83 -10.17
C GLU A 36 1.14 -15.22 -11.20
N LYS A 37 1.14 -15.74 -12.43
CA LYS A 37 0.20 -15.31 -13.48
C LYS A 37 -1.25 -15.60 -13.09
N GLU A 38 -1.50 -16.72 -12.42
CA GLU A 38 -2.85 -17.10 -11.98
C GLU A 38 -3.32 -16.22 -10.82
N VAL A 39 -2.45 -15.91 -9.85
CA VAL A 39 -2.74 -14.92 -8.79
C VAL A 39 -3.03 -13.55 -9.39
N LEU A 40 -2.31 -13.13 -10.42
CA LEU A 40 -2.56 -11.85 -11.09
C LEU A 40 -3.89 -11.77 -11.85
N ARG A 41 -4.41 -12.90 -12.33
CA ARG A 41 -5.73 -12.97 -12.98
C ARG A 41 -6.87 -12.81 -11.98
N GLN A 42 -6.66 -13.21 -10.72
CA GLN A 42 -7.64 -13.06 -9.65
C GLN A 42 -7.71 -11.61 -9.14
N LEU A 43 -6.67 -10.81 -9.39
CA LEU A 43 -6.64 -9.40 -9.06
C LEU A 43 -7.53 -8.58 -10.02
N PRO A 44 -8.49 -7.80 -9.51
CA PRO A 44 -9.21 -6.83 -10.32
C PRO A 44 -8.24 -5.87 -11.03
N GLU A 45 -8.60 -5.47 -12.24
CA GLU A 45 -7.78 -4.53 -12.99
C GLU A 45 -7.55 -3.25 -12.19
N ALA A 46 -6.32 -2.75 -12.16
CA ALA A 46 -5.99 -1.50 -11.46
C ALA A 46 -6.73 -0.26 -12.03
N SER A 47 -7.29 -0.38 -13.24
CA SER A 47 -8.21 0.58 -13.84
C SER A 47 -9.51 0.71 -13.03
N SER A 48 -10.06 -0.39 -12.51
CA SER A 48 -11.32 -0.46 -11.77
C SER A 48 -11.21 -0.02 -10.31
N TRP A 49 -9.99 0.15 -9.80
CA TRP A 49 -9.77 0.55 -8.41
C TRP A 49 -10.31 1.96 -8.15
N PRO A 50 -10.84 2.23 -6.94
CA PRO A 50 -11.31 3.56 -6.53
C PRO A 50 -10.27 4.63 -6.83
N LYS A 51 -10.72 5.75 -7.42
CA LYS A 51 -9.84 6.85 -7.78
C LYS A 51 -9.76 7.87 -6.67
N PHE A 52 -8.53 8.29 -6.36
CA PHE A 52 -8.25 9.23 -5.29
C PHE A 52 -7.47 10.44 -5.80
N SER A 53 -8.10 11.61 -5.75
CA SER A 53 -7.54 12.89 -6.21
C SER A 53 -6.91 13.74 -5.10
N GLY A 54 -7.12 13.38 -3.84
CA GLY A 54 -6.75 14.21 -2.68
C GLY A 54 -7.77 15.30 -2.31
N THR A 55 -8.87 15.45 -3.05
CA THR A 55 -9.88 16.51 -2.84
C THR A 55 -11.25 16.00 -2.38
N GLY A 56 -11.44 14.68 -2.29
CA GLY A 56 -12.71 14.07 -1.86
C GLY A 56 -12.81 13.85 -0.35
N GLU A 57 -14.04 13.85 0.15
CA GLU A 57 -14.32 13.80 1.59
C GLU A 57 -13.87 12.48 2.24
N TYR A 58 -14.13 11.32 1.61
CA TYR A 58 -13.80 9.99 2.15
C TYR A 58 -12.95 9.11 1.23
N HIS A 59 -12.51 9.65 0.10
CA HIS A 59 -11.91 8.84 -0.97
C HIS A 59 -10.64 8.09 -0.55
N HIS A 60 -9.85 8.61 0.40
CA HIS A 60 -8.66 7.92 0.89
C HIS A 60 -9.00 6.72 1.80
N MET A 61 -10.09 6.80 2.56
CA MET A 61 -10.58 5.69 3.38
C MET A 61 -11.24 4.62 2.51
N GLU A 62 -12.02 5.02 1.51
CA GLU A 62 -12.65 4.08 0.56
C GLU A 62 -11.58 3.33 -0.26
N LEU A 63 -10.51 4.02 -0.68
CA LEU A 63 -9.36 3.39 -1.32
C LEU A 63 -8.66 2.39 -0.39
N LYS A 64 -8.45 2.78 0.87
CA LYS A 64 -7.83 1.92 1.88
C LYS A 64 -8.65 0.65 2.09
N ASP A 65 -9.94 0.79 2.38
CA ASP A 65 -10.83 -0.34 2.67
C ASP A 65 -10.95 -1.28 1.47
N TYR A 66 -10.96 -0.73 0.25
CA TYR A 66 -10.95 -1.53 -0.98
C TYR A 66 -9.67 -2.39 -1.09
N ILE A 67 -8.50 -1.79 -0.88
CA ILE A 67 -7.22 -2.50 -0.99
C ILE A 67 -7.05 -3.51 0.14
N ASP A 68 -7.42 -3.17 1.38
CA ASP A 68 -7.44 -4.13 2.49
C ASP A 68 -8.37 -5.31 2.17
N GLY A 69 -9.50 -5.06 1.51
CA GLY A 69 -10.38 -6.09 0.98
C GLY A 69 -9.68 -7.02 -0.01
N LEU A 70 -8.86 -6.50 -0.93
CA LEU A 70 -8.10 -7.34 -1.89
C LEU A 70 -7.17 -8.33 -1.17
N PHE A 71 -6.49 -7.90 -0.11
CA PHE A 71 -5.64 -8.77 0.69
C PHE A 71 -6.43 -9.85 1.44
N ILE A 72 -7.65 -9.54 1.89
CA ILE A 72 -8.53 -10.50 2.59
C ILE A 72 -9.11 -11.53 1.61
N TYR A 73 -9.62 -11.08 0.46
CA TYR A 73 -10.29 -11.94 -0.51
C TYR A 73 -9.33 -12.80 -1.33
N VAL A 74 -8.09 -12.37 -1.50
CA VAL A 74 -7.09 -13.08 -2.30
C VAL A 74 -5.88 -13.39 -1.41
N THR A 75 -5.95 -14.54 -0.74
CA THR A 75 -5.03 -15.01 0.32
C THR A 75 -3.56 -15.16 -0.10
N SER A 76 -3.20 -14.90 -1.36
CA SER A 76 -1.84 -15.14 -1.88
C SER A 76 -1.31 -14.03 -2.78
N ILE A 77 -1.75 -12.77 -2.61
CA ILE A 77 -1.14 -11.64 -3.35
C ILE A 77 0.10 -11.14 -2.61
N PRO A 78 1.29 -11.20 -3.24
CA PRO A 78 2.44 -10.44 -2.75
C PRO A 78 2.16 -8.94 -2.76
N ASP A 79 2.50 -8.29 -1.66
CA ASP A 79 2.30 -6.85 -1.45
C ASP A 79 2.87 -5.95 -2.57
N TYR A 80 3.98 -6.38 -3.19
CA TYR A 80 4.61 -5.65 -4.30
C TYR A 80 3.69 -5.49 -5.52
N TRP A 81 2.78 -6.44 -5.78
CA TRP A 81 1.83 -6.34 -6.90
C TRP A 81 0.81 -5.23 -6.71
N ILE A 82 0.38 -5.04 -5.47
CA ILE A 82 -0.59 -4.02 -5.12
C ILE A 82 0.08 -2.64 -5.14
N THR A 83 1.25 -2.53 -4.51
CA THR A 83 1.99 -1.28 -4.43
C THR A 83 2.53 -0.81 -5.78
N ASP A 84 2.84 -1.72 -6.72
CA ASP A 84 3.22 -1.33 -8.08
C ASP A 84 2.06 -0.70 -8.86
N ARG A 85 0.86 -1.28 -8.72
CA ARG A 85 -0.37 -0.85 -9.39
C ARG A 85 -1.01 0.38 -8.76
N LEU A 86 -0.60 0.76 -7.55
CA LEU A 86 -1.20 1.83 -6.76
C LEU A 86 -1.18 3.21 -7.47
N ASN A 87 -0.17 3.46 -8.33
CA ASN A 87 -0.12 4.64 -9.20
C ASN A 87 -1.43 4.88 -9.98
N LYS A 88 -2.12 3.81 -10.40
CA LYS A 88 -3.35 3.91 -11.20
C LYS A 88 -4.59 4.33 -10.39
N ALA A 89 -4.53 4.23 -9.06
CA ALA A 89 -5.58 4.69 -8.16
C ALA A 89 -5.50 6.20 -7.91
N PHE A 90 -4.29 6.77 -7.89
CA PHE A 90 -4.10 8.20 -7.64
C PHE A 90 -4.37 9.05 -8.89
N LYS A 91 -4.92 10.25 -8.68
CA LYS A 91 -5.20 11.26 -9.71
C LYS A 91 -4.81 12.65 -9.20
N GLY A 92 -4.60 13.60 -10.13
CA GLY A 92 -4.31 15.00 -9.81
C GLY A 92 -3.16 15.17 -8.81
N HIS A 93 -3.36 16.01 -7.79
CA HIS A 93 -2.36 16.29 -6.76
C HIS A 93 -1.92 15.05 -5.97
N ALA A 94 -2.80 14.08 -5.76
CA ALA A 94 -2.45 12.84 -5.07
C ALA A 94 -1.50 11.97 -5.89
N SER A 95 -1.61 11.99 -7.22
CA SER A 95 -0.69 11.28 -8.11
C SER A 95 0.71 11.87 -8.04
N ILE A 96 0.83 13.20 -8.07
CA ILE A 96 2.13 13.89 -7.99
C ILE A 96 2.81 13.59 -6.66
N TRP A 97 2.07 13.70 -5.55
CA TRP A 97 2.57 13.37 -4.23
C TRP A 97 3.02 11.91 -4.14
N TYR A 98 2.22 10.97 -4.66
CA TYR A 98 2.55 9.55 -4.62
C TYR A 98 3.84 9.23 -5.40
N THR A 99 4.00 9.78 -6.61
CA THR A 99 5.20 9.59 -7.43
C THR A 99 6.45 10.10 -6.70
N GLN A 100 6.41 11.32 -6.15
CA GLN A 100 7.53 11.89 -5.38
C GLN A 100 7.87 11.04 -4.15
N MET A 101 6.85 10.61 -3.40
CA MET A 101 7.06 9.75 -2.23
C MET A 101 7.69 8.40 -2.61
N LYS A 102 7.29 7.82 -3.74
CA LYS A 102 7.84 6.55 -4.25
C LYS A 102 9.29 6.70 -4.71
N GLU A 103 9.64 7.81 -5.34
CA GLU A 103 11.02 8.13 -5.74
C GLU A 103 11.94 8.27 -4.51
N ILE A 104 11.49 8.97 -3.47
CA ILE A 104 12.29 9.23 -2.27
C ILE A 104 12.46 7.96 -1.43
N ASN A 105 11.38 7.19 -1.24
CA ASN A 105 11.35 6.10 -0.25
C ASN A 105 11.54 4.71 -0.86
N GLY A 106 11.55 4.60 -2.19
CA GLY A 106 11.69 3.34 -2.93
C GLY A 106 10.49 2.42 -2.78
N ARG A 107 10.75 1.10 -2.86
CA ARG A 107 9.71 0.07 -2.68
C ARG A 107 9.37 -0.07 -1.20
N ARG A 108 8.09 0.13 -0.87
CA ARG A 108 7.56 0.04 0.50
C ARG A 108 6.27 -0.78 0.49
N ASN A 109 5.97 -1.37 1.64
CA ASN A 109 4.81 -2.24 1.77
C ASN A 109 3.50 -1.48 1.94
N TRP A 110 2.36 -2.15 1.72
CA TRP A 110 1.03 -1.56 1.85
C TRP A 110 0.75 -0.95 3.24
N PRO A 111 1.11 -1.60 4.38
CA PRO A 111 0.93 -0.99 5.70
C PRO A 111 1.63 0.37 5.84
N TRP A 112 2.85 0.49 5.30
CA TRP A 112 3.58 1.74 5.29
C TRP A 112 2.88 2.80 4.42
N TRP A 113 2.47 2.44 3.20
CA TRP A 113 1.74 3.34 2.30
C TRP A 113 0.42 3.82 2.91
N THR A 114 -0.31 2.92 3.57
CA THR A 114 -1.54 3.24 4.29
C THR A 114 -1.28 4.28 5.39
N GLY A 115 -0.22 4.09 6.17
CA GLY A 115 0.19 5.06 7.19
C GLY A 115 0.48 6.44 6.60
N GLN A 116 1.19 6.51 5.47
CA GLN A 116 1.49 7.77 4.79
C GLN A 116 0.23 8.46 4.22
N ILE A 117 -0.69 7.68 3.63
CA ILE A 117 -1.96 8.19 3.09
C ILE A 117 -2.81 8.78 4.23
N ILE A 118 -2.96 8.06 5.33
CA ILE A 118 -3.71 8.52 6.51
C ILE A 118 -3.05 9.77 7.09
N GLN A 119 -1.74 9.76 7.28
CA GLN A 119 -1.02 10.91 7.83
C GLN A 119 -1.20 12.18 6.96
N ARG A 120 -1.20 12.02 5.64
CA ARG A 120 -1.31 13.15 4.70
C ARG A 120 -2.73 13.69 4.60
N TYR A 121 -3.73 12.80 4.51
CA TYR A 121 -5.10 13.14 4.11
C TYR A 121 -6.13 13.04 5.24
N SER A 122 -5.80 12.39 6.35
CA SER A 122 -6.59 12.33 7.59
C SER A 122 -5.92 13.16 8.69
N ASN A 123 -5.40 14.34 8.33
CA ASN A 123 -4.75 15.23 9.29
C ASN A 123 -5.76 15.86 10.27
N GLY A 124 -5.25 16.48 11.35
CA GLY A 124 -6.09 17.05 12.41
C GLY A 124 -7.13 18.08 11.92
N THR A 125 -6.79 18.88 10.90
CA THR A 125 -7.73 19.83 10.30
C THR A 125 -8.88 19.12 9.60
N TRP A 126 -8.58 18.06 8.84
CA TRP A 126 -9.61 17.24 8.19
C TRP A 126 -10.50 16.54 9.23
N ILE A 127 -9.91 15.95 10.29
CA ILE A 127 -10.67 15.32 11.38
C ILE A 127 -11.61 16.35 12.02
N TRP A 128 -11.11 17.53 12.36
CA TRP A 128 -11.93 18.61 12.92
C TRP A 128 -13.08 19.00 11.99
N GLN A 129 -12.84 19.14 10.68
CA GLN A 129 -13.89 19.41 9.71
C GLN A 129 -14.96 18.30 9.67
N LYS A 130 -14.57 17.02 9.79
CA LYS A 130 -15.53 15.91 9.88
C LYS A 130 -16.32 15.95 11.18
N THR A 131 -15.68 16.26 12.31
CA THR A 131 -16.36 16.47 13.59
C THR A 131 -17.40 17.59 13.52
N MET A 132 -17.05 18.74 12.94
CA MET A 132 -18.00 19.84 12.75
C MET A 132 -19.15 19.43 11.82
N SER A 133 -18.85 18.73 10.73
CA SER A 133 -19.86 18.24 9.79
C SER A 133 -20.83 17.25 10.45
N PHE A 134 -20.33 16.39 11.34
CA PHE A 134 -21.13 15.46 12.13
C PHE A 134 -22.03 16.21 13.12
N GLN A 135 -21.48 17.17 13.87
CA GLN A 135 -22.24 17.92 14.88
C GLN A 135 -23.34 18.79 14.28
N ASN A 136 -23.07 19.40 13.12
CA ASN A 136 -23.97 20.36 12.47
C ASN A 136 -25.06 19.72 11.61
N ASP A 137 -24.85 18.52 11.06
CA ASP A 137 -25.86 17.84 10.21
C ASP A 137 -26.89 17.09 11.06
N LYS A 138 -27.88 17.83 11.58
CA LYS A 138 -29.04 17.26 12.27
C LYS A 138 -30.00 16.56 11.29
N TYR A 139 -30.63 15.50 11.78
CA TYR A 139 -31.68 14.80 11.03
C TYR A 139 -32.88 15.72 10.81
N SER A 140 -33.47 15.64 9.62
CA SER A 140 -34.71 16.34 9.25
C SER A 140 -35.64 15.32 8.62
N VAL A 141 -36.94 15.43 8.87
CA VAL A 141 -37.98 14.52 8.38
C VAL A 141 -38.06 14.50 6.85
N GLU A 142 -37.58 15.55 6.20
CA GLU A 142 -37.53 15.67 4.73
C GLU A 142 -36.40 14.83 4.09
N LYS A 143 -35.39 14.44 4.88
CA LYS A 143 -34.25 13.64 4.38
C LYS A 143 -34.59 12.16 4.50
N ASP A 144 -34.13 11.39 3.52
CA ASP A 144 -34.14 9.93 3.64
C ASP A 144 -33.32 9.49 4.86
N SER A 145 -33.96 8.70 5.74
CA SER A 145 -33.41 8.29 7.02
C SER A 145 -32.21 7.36 6.86
N TYR A 146 -32.26 6.47 5.86
CA TYR A 146 -31.19 5.54 5.56
C TYR A 146 -29.94 6.28 5.06
N GLU A 147 -30.10 7.17 4.08
CA GLU A 147 -29.00 7.98 3.54
C GLU A 147 -28.36 8.89 4.59
N TRP A 148 -29.19 9.49 5.47
CA TRP A 148 -28.67 10.29 6.58
C TRP A 148 -27.84 9.44 7.55
N CYS A 149 -28.36 8.28 7.98
CA CYS A 149 -27.65 7.35 8.86
C CYS A 149 -26.34 6.86 8.24
N LEU A 150 -26.34 6.53 6.95
CA LEU A 150 -25.15 6.08 6.22
C LEU A 150 -24.07 7.16 6.20
N ARG A 151 -24.45 8.41 5.93
CA ARG A 151 -23.53 9.55 5.94
C ARG A 151 -22.95 9.81 7.33
N GLN A 152 -23.75 9.75 8.38
CA GLN A 152 -23.26 9.92 9.76
C GLN A 152 -22.35 8.75 10.18
N SER A 153 -22.66 7.53 9.77
CA SER A 153 -21.80 6.36 10.01
C SER A 153 -20.41 6.55 9.37
N LYS A 154 -20.34 7.03 8.13
CA LYS A 154 -19.07 7.36 7.46
C LYS A 154 -18.27 8.43 8.22
N ARG A 155 -18.93 9.48 8.74
CA ARG A 155 -18.29 10.51 9.57
C ARG A 155 -17.74 9.96 10.87
N LEU A 156 -18.49 9.11 11.55
CA LEU A 156 -18.04 8.50 12.80
C LEU A 156 -16.82 7.61 12.57
N LYS A 157 -16.84 6.75 11.53
CA LYS A 157 -15.68 5.94 11.15
C LYS A 157 -14.43 6.77 10.85
N ALA A 158 -14.62 7.97 10.29
CA ALA A 158 -13.54 8.90 9.99
C ALA A 158 -12.91 9.54 11.24
N ILE A 159 -13.76 9.89 12.23
CA ILE A 159 -13.36 10.60 13.44
C ILE A 159 -12.76 9.63 14.46
N ASP A 160 -13.40 8.47 14.64
CA ASP A 160 -12.99 7.43 15.57
C ASP A 160 -12.99 6.06 14.87
N PRO A 161 -11.82 5.63 14.34
CA PRO A 161 -11.66 4.32 13.74
C PRO A 161 -11.89 3.15 14.72
N GLN A 162 -11.77 3.37 16.04
CA GLN A 162 -11.90 2.34 17.07
C GLN A 162 -13.37 2.11 17.49
N MET A 163 -14.26 3.08 17.25
CA MET A 163 -15.68 3.00 17.62
C MET A 163 -16.44 1.83 16.95
N ASN A 164 -15.97 1.33 15.81
CA ASN A 164 -16.61 0.26 15.05
C ASN A 164 -16.50 -1.14 15.71
N ILE A 165 -15.63 -1.29 16.71
CA ILE A 165 -15.43 -2.57 17.43
C ILE A 165 -16.58 -2.83 18.43
N GLN A 166 -17.25 -1.78 18.91
CA GLN A 166 -18.24 -1.91 19.99
C GLN A 166 -19.69 -2.13 19.53
N MET A 167 -20.01 -1.90 18.24
CA MET A 167 -21.37 -2.08 17.71
C MET A 167 -21.65 -3.44 17.06
N ARG A 168 -20.71 -4.40 17.17
CA ARG A 168 -20.84 -5.77 16.62
C ARG A 168 -21.11 -6.86 17.67
N ASN A 169 -21.42 -6.47 18.91
CA ASN A 169 -21.80 -7.40 19.99
C ASN A 169 -23.32 -7.51 20.12
#